data_AF-A0A7C5XGR9-F1
#
_entry.id   AF-A0A7C5XGR9-F1
#
_cell.length_a   1.000
_cell.length_b   1.000
_cell.length_c   1.000
_cell.angle_alpha   90.00
_cell.angle_beta   90.00
_cell.angle_gamma   90.00
#
_symmetry.space_group_name_H-M   'P 1'
#
loop_
_entity.id
_entity.type
_entity.pdbx_description
1 polymer ?
#
loop_
_entity_poly.entity_id
_entity_poly.type
_entity_poly.pdbx_seq_one_letter_code
_entity_poly.pdbx_strand_id
1 'polypeptide(L)'
;MASTGGGFLLGFGLCLLLMSLVLVNFVTSVYGELSEYKNEISMLYDITHSPGYQDVINALNALSNVAPSIRDALCNPLISWMSLCGYGEELTKTISKAANYMIGLQRASEELYYTYVTMPMAIESLWIMALVGLAMIGAGTALIIRARRKERKMIKIR
;
A
#
# COMPACT_ATOMS: atom_id res chain seq x y z
N MET A 1 -44.08 -10.61 11.01
CA MET A 1 -42.65 -10.34 11.32
C MET A 1 -41.97 -9.53 10.19
N ALA A 2 -42.54 -8.39 9.77
CA ALA A 2 -42.07 -7.63 8.60
C ALA A 2 -41.27 -6.35 8.95
N SER A 3 -40.97 -6.10 10.22
CA SER A 3 -40.38 -4.84 10.71
C SER A 3 -38.86 -4.90 10.91
N THR A 4 -38.27 -6.09 11.01
CA THR A 4 -36.82 -6.25 11.28
C THR A 4 -35.94 -5.90 10.07
N GLY A 5 -36.37 -6.18 8.84
CA GLY A 5 -35.57 -5.93 7.64
C GLY A 5 -35.33 -4.45 7.31
N GLY A 6 -36.33 -3.59 7.54
CA GLY A 6 -36.21 -2.16 7.25
C GLY A 6 -35.27 -1.42 8.22
N GLY A 7 -35.32 -1.77 9.50
CA GLY A 7 -34.40 -1.24 10.52
C GLY A 7 -32.95 -1.71 10.31
N PHE A 8 -32.77 -2.98 9.90
CA PHE A 8 -31.45 -3.53 9.59
C PHE A 8 -30.78 -2.82 8.40
N LEU A 9 -31.50 -2.65 7.28
CA LEU A 9 -31.01 -1.93 6.10
C LEU A 9 -30.64 -0.47 6.40
N LEU A 10 -31.43 0.20 7.25
CA LEU A 10 -31.17 1.58 7.64
C LEU A 10 -29.91 1.69 8.52
N GLY A 11 -29.76 0.80 9.52
CA GLY A 11 -28.57 0.76 10.38
C GLY A 11 -27.30 0.38 9.62
N PHE A 12 -27.37 -0.62 8.74
CA PHE A 12 -26.23 -1.04 7.93
C PHE A 12 -25.83 0.03 6.91
N GLY A 13 -26.81 0.66 6.24
CA GLY A 13 -26.58 1.77 5.32
C GLY A 13 -25.95 2.98 6.00
N LEU A 14 -26.40 3.34 7.22
CA LEU A 14 -25.82 4.43 8.01
C LEU A 14 -24.36 4.12 8.42
N CYS A 15 -24.10 2.87 8.85
CA CYS A 15 -22.76 2.43 9.23
C CYS A 15 -21.78 2.51 8.06
N LEU A 16 -22.18 2.01 6.88
CA LEU A 16 -21.38 2.09 5.67
C LEU A 16 -21.10 3.54 5.25
N LEU A 17 -22.09 4.42 5.38
CA LEU A 17 -21.93 5.83 5.05
C LEU A 17 -20.92 6.50 5.98
N LEU A 18 -21.03 6.28 7.30
CA LEU A 18 -20.09 6.83 8.29
C LEU A 18 -18.67 6.31 8.07
N MET A 19 -18.50 4.99 7.91
CA MET A 19 -17.18 4.40 7.66
C MET A 19 -16.57 4.94 6.36
N SER A 20 -17.35 4.99 5.28
CA SER A 20 -16.88 5.53 3.99
C SER A 20 -16.45 6.98 4.11
N LEU A 21 -17.17 7.81 4.88
CA LEU A 21 -16.84 9.23 5.05
C LEU A 21 -15.56 9.44 5.87
N VAL A 22 -15.36 8.63 6.92
CA VAL A 22 -14.10 8.64 7.70
C VAL A 22 -12.93 8.19 6.83
N LEU A 23 -13.09 7.09 6.09
CA LEU A 23 -12.07 6.57 5.18
C LEU A 23 -11.73 7.56 4.07
N VAL A 24 -12.72 8.21 3.45
CA VAL A 24 -12.47 9.24 2.42
C VAL A 24 -11.66 10.39 3.01
N ASN A 25 -12.04 10.94 4.16
CA ASN A 25 -11.29 12.04 4.79
C ASN A 25 -9.86 11.65 5.16
N PHE A 26 -9.66 10.43 5.67
CA PHE A 26 -8.33 9.95 5.99
C PHE A 26 -7.46 9.79 4.73
N VAL A 27 -8.00 9.14 3.68
CA VAL A 27 -7.29 8.92 2.42
C VAL A 27 -7.01 10.25 1.71
N THR A 28 -7.93 11.22 1.71
CA THR A 28 -7.69 12.53 1.09
C THR A 28 -6.65 13.36 1.86
N SER A 29 -6.61 13.26 3.19
CA SER A 29 -5.57 13.92 4.00
C SER A 29 -4.18 13.36 3.68
N VAL A 30 -4.05 12.03 3.70
CA VAL A 30 -2.78 11.35 3.38
C VAL A 30 -2.37 11.61 1.93
N TYR A 31 -3.32 11.57 0.99
CA TYR A 31 -3.07 11.86 -0.42
C TYR A 31 -2.67 13.33 -0.64
N GLY A 32 -3.24 14.27 0.13
CA GLY A 32 -2.87 15.69 0.07
C GLY A 32 -1.40 15.92 0.42
N GLU A 33 -0.92 15.26 1.46
CA GLU A 33 0.50 15.30 1.84
C GLU A 33 1.38 14.57 0.81
N LEU A 34 1.00 13.35 0.37
CA LEU A 34 1.76 12.61 -0.64
C LEU A 34 1.81 13.31 -2.01
N SER A 35 0.77 14.07 -2.36
CA SER A 35 0.68 14.85 -3.59
C SER A 35 1.82 15.86 -3.71
N GLU A 36 2.24 16.46 -2.60
CA GLU A 36 3.35 17.41 -2.58
C GLU A 36 4.68 16.75 -2.95
N TYR A 37 4.86 15.49 -2.53
CA TYR A 37 6.04 14.68 -2.83
C TYR A 37 5.94 13.86 -4.12
N LYS A 38 4.88 14.05 -4.92
CA LYS A 38 4.64 13.27 -6.15
C LYS A 38 5.85 13.28 -7.08
N ASN A 39 6.40 14.46 -7.34
CA ASN A 39 7.53 14.61 -8.26
C ASN A 39 8.77 13.88 -7.73
N GLU A 40 9.00 13.92 -6.42
CA GLU A 40 10.12 13.24 -5.79
C GLU A 40 9.94 11.72 -5.81
N ILE A 41 8.73 11.21 -5.56
CA ILE A 41 8.42 9.77 -5.63
C ILE A 41 8.59 9.26 -7.08
N SER A 42 8.10 10.00 -8.07
CA SER A 42 8.26 9.65 -9.49
C SER A 42 9.74 9.67 -9.90
N MET A 43 10.47 10.71 -9.50
CA MET A 43 11.89 10.84 -9.81
C MET A 43 12.71 9.73 -9.14
N LEU A 44 12.40 9.39 -7.89
CA LEU A 44 13.05 8.27 -7.19
C LEU A 44 12.77 6.94 -7.89
N TYR A 45 11.52 6.70 -8.28
CA TYR A 45 11.14 5.51 -9.05
C TYR A 45 11.95 5.43 -10.36
N ASP A 46 11.98 6.51 -11.14
CA ASP A 46 12.72 6.59 -12.40
C ASP A 46 14.23 6.35 -12.21
N ILE A 47 14.83 6.91 -11.17
CA ILE A 47 16.25 6.70 -10.85
C ILE A 47 16.51 5.24 -10.50
N THR A 48 15.70 4.65 -9.61
CA THR A 48 15.86 3.24 -9.18
C THR A 48 15.58 2.22 -10.29
N HIS A 49 14.83 2.60 -11.33
CA HIS A 49 14.56 1.78 -12.51
C HIS A 49 15.43 2.15 -13.71
N SER A 50 16.31 3.14 -13.57
CA SER A 50 17.19 3.54 -14.65
C SER A 50 18.17 2.42 -15.01
N PRO A 51 18.59 2.31 -16.29
CA PRO A 51 19.59 1.33 -16.70
C PRO A 51 20.87 1.42 -15.87
N GLY A 52 21.35 2.63 -15.57
CA GLY A 52 22.55 2.83 -14.76
C GLY A 52 22.42 2.31 -13.33
N TYR A 53 21.24 2.40 -12.71
CA TYR A 53 21.03 1.84 -11.38
C TYR A 53 21.02 0.31 -11.40
N GLN A 54 20.39 -0.28 -12.42
CA GLN A 54 20.39 -1.72 -12.63
C GLN A 54 21.80 -2.26 -12.94
N ASP A 55 22.58 -1.53 -13.72
CA ASP A 55 23.98 -1.86 -14.00
C ASP A 55 24.82 -1.87 -12.71
N VAL A 56 24.60 -0.93 -11.79
CA VAL A 56 25.28 -0.91 -10.49
C VAL A 56 24.85 -2.09 -9.62
N ILE A 57 23.56 -2.43 -9.55
CA ILE A 57 23.08 -3.62 -8.83
C ILE A 57 23.73 -4.89 -9.41
N ASN A 58 23.74 -5.02 -10.74
CA ASN A 58 24.33 -6.15 -11.43
C ASN A 58 25.84 -6.24 -11.18
N ALA A 59 26.55 -5.12 -11.22
CA ALA A 59 27.97 -5.04 -10.90
C ALA A 59 28.23 -5.44 -9.45
N LEU A 60 27.46 -4.93 -8.48
CA LEU A 60 27.60 -5.28 -7.07
C LEU A 60 27.29 -6.76 -6.81
N ASN A 61 26.29 -7.33 -7.47
CA ASN A 61 25.98 -8.77 -7.38
C ASN A 61 27.11 -9.62 -7.98
N ALA A 62 27.63 -9.24 -9.15
CA ALA A 62 28.78 -9.91 -9.75
C ALA A 62 30.01 -9.83 -8.83
N LEU A 63 30.27 -8.65 -8.25
CA LEU A 63 31.36 -8.44 -7.29
C LEU A 63 31.15 -9.25 -6.01
N SER A 64 29.92 -9.36 -5.52
CA SER A 64 29.57 -10.18 -4.36
C SER A 64 29.81 -11.67 -4.59
N ASN A 65 29.65 -12.16 -5.83
CA ASN A 65 29.94 -13.55 -6.17
C ASN A 65 31.45 -13.85 -6.19
N VAL A 66 32.27 -12.87 -6.56
CA VAL A 66 33.74 -13.01 -6.64
C VAL A 66 34.43 -12.62 -5.32
N ALA A 67 33.77 -11.82 -4.47
CA ALA A 67 34.29 -11.36 -3.20
C ALA A 67 34.77 -12.47 -2.26
N PRO A 68 34.11 -13.64 -2.13
CA PRO A 68 34.62 -14.76 -1.36
C PRO A 68 35.98 -15.26 -1.86
N SER A 69 36.16 -15.39 -3.18
CA SER A 69 37.43 -15.80 -3.79
C SER A 69 38.54 -14.77 -3.53
N ILE A 70 38.21 -13.48 -3.56
CA ILE A 70 39.15 -12.39 -3.23
C ILE A 70 39.51 -12.45 -1.75
N ARG A 71 38.53 -12.63 -0.87
CA ARG A 71 38.76 -12.81 0.57
C ARG A 71 39.67 -14.02 0.82
N ASP A 72 39.40 -15.16 0.19
CA ASP A 72 40.18 -16.38 0.38
C ASP A 72 41.63 -16.20 -0.11
N ALA A 73 41.84 -15.43 -1.19
CA ALA A 73 43.17 -15.04 -1.64
C ALA A 73 43.87 -14.09 -0.64
N LEU A 74 43.17 -13.11 -0.08
CA LEU A 74 43.68 -12.15 0.91
C LEU A 74 43.92 -12.77 2.29
N CYS A 75 43.18 -13.82 2.63
CA CYS A 75 43.35 -14.61 3.85
C CYS A 75 44.34 -15.77 3.69
N ASN A 76 45.05 -15.85 2.56
CA ASN A 76 45.98 -16.93 2.31
C ASN A 76 47.14 -16.90 3.34
N PRO A 77 47.44 -18.03 4.01
CA PRO A 77 48.49 -18.10 5.03
C PRO A 77 49.89 -17.72 4.51
N LEU A 78 50.16 -17.82 3.20
CA LEU A 78 51.42 -17.41 2.58
C LEU A 78 51.65 -15.88 2.61
N ILE A 79 50.58 -15.09 2.69
CA ILE A 79 50.62 -13.62 2.76
C ILE A 79 50.01 -13.07 4.06
N SER A 80 49.80 -13.94 5.05
CA SER A 80 49.24 -13.59 6.37
C SER A 80 49.99 -12.44 7.06
N TRP A 81 51.29 -12.31 6.81
CA TRP A 81 52.14 -11.23 7.31
C TRP A 81 51.68 -9.82 6.90
N MET A 82 50.86 -9.69 5.85
CA MET A 82 50.30 -8.41 5.39
C MET A 82 49.00 -8.01 6.11
N SER A 83 48.43 -8.86 6.97
CA SER A 83 47.18 -8.60 7.71
C SER A 83 45.99 -8.23 6.80
N LEU A 84 45.95 -8.76 5.57
CA LEU A 84 44.94 -8.40 4.57
C LEU A 84 43.59 -9.10 4.75
N CYS A 85 43.53 -10.14 5.59
CA CYS A 85 42.32 -10.95 5.77
C CYS A 85 41.13 -10.11 6.29
N GLY A 86 41.38 -9.17 7.22
CA GLY A 86 40.34 -8.27 7.73
C GLY A 86 39.75 -7.35 6.65
N TYR A 87 40.56 -6.93 5.67
CA TYR A 87 40.07 -6.15 4.54
C TYR A 87 39.21 -6.99 3.59
N GLY A 88 39.56 -8.27 3.38
CA GLY A 88 38.75 -9.19 2.58
C GLY A 88 37.37 -9.47 3.19
N GLU A 89 37.30 -9.64 4.51
CA GLU A 89 36.03 -9.81 5.24
C GLU A 89 35.15 -8.56 5.15
N GLU A 90 35.72 -7.38 5.40
CA GLU A 90 34.97 -6.12 5.36
C GLU A 90 34.50 -5.77 3.93
N LEU A 91 35.32 -6.06 2.91
CA LEU A 91 34.96 -5.89 1.51
C LEU A 91 33.74 -6.74 1.14
N THR A 92 33.76 -8.03 1.49
CA THR A 92 32.67 -8.97 1.19
C THR A 92 31.37 -8.52 1.84
N LYS A 93 31.45 -8.09 3.11
CA LYS A 93 30.31 -7.59 3.87
C LYS A 93 29.75 -6.28 3.30
N THR A 94 30.62 -5.35 2.92
CA THR A 94 30.23 -4.03 2.41
C THR A 94 29.56 -4.14 1.04
N ILE A 95 30.12 -4.94 0.13
CA ILE A 95 29.55 -5.16 -1.20
C ILE A 95 28.14 -5.78 -1.09
N SER A 96 27.99 -6.83 -0.29
CA SER A 96 26.69 -7.48 -0.08
C SER A 96 25.67 -6.53 0.55
N LYS A 97 26.09 -5.72 1.54
CA LYS A 97 25.21 -4.72 2.17
C LYS A 97 24.78 -3.64 1.19
N ALA A 98 25.68 -3.13 0.35
CA ALA A 98 25.38 -2.13 -0.66
C ALA A 98 24.37 -2.65 -1.71
N ALA A 99 24.59 -3.88 -2.22
CA ALA A 99 23.67 -4.52 -3.15
C ALA A 99 22.26 -4.65 -2.55
N ASN A 100 22.18 -5.17 -1.32
CA ASN A 100 20.90 -5.33 -0.61
C ASN A 100 20.21 -3.99 -0.34
N TYR A 101 20.95 -2.93 -0.02
CA TYR A 101 20.39 -1.60 0.20
C TYR A 101 19.80 -1.02 -1.10
N MET A 102 20.49 -1.18 -2.23
CA MET A 102 20.00 -0.70 -3.53
C MET A 102 18.76 -1.46 -4.01
N ILE A 103 18.73 -2.79 -3.84
CA ILE A 103 17.55 -3.61 -4.12
C ILE A 103 16.38 -3.22 -3.19
N GLY A 104 16.68 -2.97 -1.91
CA GLY A 104 15.71 -2.50 -0.94
C GLY A 104 15.09 -1.15 -1.31
N LEU A 105 15.92 -0.20 -1.76
CA LEU A 105 15.47 1.11 -2.25
C LEU A 105 14.58 0.98 -3.50
N GLN A 106 14.91 0.07 -4.42
CA GLN A 106 14.07 -0.19 -5.59
C GLN A 106 12.70 -0.76 -5.19
N ARG A 107 12.65 -1.73 -4.28
CA ARG A 107 11.36 -2.26 -3.80
C ARG A 107 10.54 -1.22 -3.05
N ALA A 108 11.19 -0.40 -2.23
CA ALA A 108 10.51 0.68 -1.51
C ALA A 108 9.95 1.73 -2.47
N SER A 109 10.68 2.06 -3.54
CA SER A 109 10.19 2.99 -4.57
C SER A 109 9.03 2.40 -5.38
N GLU A 110 9.05 1.10 -5.69
CA GLU A 110 7.91 0.40 -6.30
C GLU A 110 6.67 0.46 -5.39
N GLU A 111 6.80 0.09 -4.11
CA GLU A 111 5.68 0.08 -3.16
C GLU A 111 5.06 1.48 -2.99
N LEU A 112 5.90 2.51 -2.88
CA LEU A 112 5.46 3.90 -2.80
C LEU A 112 4.75 4.35 -4.08
N TYR A 113 5.30 4.02 -5.25
CA TYR A 113 4.72 4.37 -6.54
C TYR A 113 3.37 3.66 -6.76
N TYR A 114 3.29 2.35 -6.47
CA TYR A 114 2.03 1.60 -6.58
C TYR A 114 0.97 2.13 -5.62
N THR A 115 1.34 2.41 -4.38
CA THR A 115 0.43 2.98 -3.38
C THR A 115 -0.10 4.33 -3.86
N TYR A 116 0.77 5.18 -4.38
CA TYR A 116 0.39 6.48 -4.93
C TYR A 116 -0.55 6.38 -6.14
N VAL A 117 -0.25 5.50 -7.11
CA VAL A 117 -1.03 5.33 -8.34
C VAL A 117 -2.40 4.69 -8.08
N THR A 118 -2.51 3.82 -7.07
CA THR A 118 -3.77 3.11 -6.74
C THR A 118 -4.67 3.88 -5.78
N MET A 119 -4.15 4.81 -5.00
CA MET A 119 -4.91 5.70 -4.11
C MET A 119 -6.11 6.41 -4.78
N PRO A 120 -6.01 7.02 -5.99
CA PRO A 120 -7.17 7.65 -6.62
C PRO A 120 -8.30 6.65 -6.94
N MET A 121 -7.97 5.41 -7.32
CA MET A 121 -8.98 4.35 -7.53
C MET A 121 -9.68 3.96 -6.22
N ALA A 122 -8.93 3.95 -5.10
CA ALA A 122 -9.51 3.69 -3.78
C ALA A 122 -10.53 4.77 -3.40
N ILE A 123 -10.22 6.05 -3.65
CA ILE A 123 -11.14 7.18 -3.40
C ILE A 123 -12.43 7.03 -4.22
N GLU A 124 -12.33 6.69 -5.51
CA GLU A 124 -13.53 6.47 -6.35
C GLU A 124 -14.38 5.31 -5.84
N SER A 125 -13.75 4.19 -5.44
CA SER A 125 -14.47 3.04 -4.90
C SER A 125 -15.20 3.36 -3.58
N LEU A 126 -14.62 4.22 -2.75
CA LEU A 126 -15.23 4.68 -1.50
C LEU A 126 -16.48 5.55 -1.77
N TRP A 127 -16.45 6.41 -2.78
CA TRP A 127 -17.63 7.17 -3.20
C TRP A 127 -18.76 6.26 -3.71
N ILE A 128 -18.43 5.21 -4.46
CA ILE A 128 -19.41 4.20 -4.90
C ILE A 128 -20.03 3.49 -3.68
N MET A 129 -19.21 3.09 -2.69
CA MET A 129 -19.73 2.48 -1.45
C MET A 129 -20.63 3.45 -0.68
N ALA A 130 -20.29 4.74 -0.63
CA ALA A 130 -21.14 5.76 -0.02
C ALA A 130 -22.50 5.87 -0.74
N LEU A 131 -22.53 5.85 -2.08
CA LEU A 131 -23.78 5.85 -2.87
C LEU A 131 -24.63 4.60 -2.60
N VAL A 132 -24.00 3.42 -2.50
CA VAL A 132 -24.68 2.16 -2.15
C VAL A 132 -25.27 2.24 -0.75
N GLY A 133 -24.54 2.78 0.23
CA GLY A 133 -25.05 3.05 1.58
C GLY A 133 -26.28 3.97 1.57
N LEU A 134 -26.23 5.04 0.78
CA LEU A 134 -27.33 6.00 0.62
C LEU A 134 -28.57 5.35 -0.01
N ALA A 135 -28.38 4.51 -1.04
CA ALA A 135 -29.45 3.72 -1.64
C ALA A 135 -30.10 2.74 -0.66
N MET A 136 -29.30 2.08 0.19
CA MET A 136 -29.80 1.18 1.24
C MET A 136 -30.63 1.92 2.30
N ILE A 137 -30.21 3.13 2.70
CA ILE A 137 -31.01 3.99 3.59
C ILE A 137 -32.36 4.34 2.93
N GLY A 138 -32.35 4.70 1.64
CA GLY A 138 -33.56 4.97 0.87
C GLY A 138 -34.52 3.76 0.81
N ALA A 139 -33.98 2.57 0.54
CA ALA A 139 -34.78 1.34 0.53
C ALA A 139 -35.33 0.98 1.92
N GLY A 140 -34.50 1.10 2.97
CA GLY A 140 -34.90 0.86 4.36
C GLY A 140 -36.03 1.80 4.81
N THR A 141 -35.91 3.10 4.53
CA THR A 141 -36.95 4.09 4.86
C THR A 141 -38.25 3.83 4.07
N ALA A 142 -38.17 3.51 2.78
CA ALA A 142 -39.34 3.18 1.96
C ALA A 142 -40.10 1.95 2.48
N LEU A 143 -39.39 0.91 2.91
CA LEU A 143 -39.98 -0.29 3.52
C LEU A 143 -40.68 0.03 4.85
N ILE A 144 -40.07 0.84 5.71
CA ILE A 144 -40.68 1.28 6.99
C ILE A 144 -41.96 2.07 6.72
N ILE A 145 -41.95 3.01 5.77
CA ILE A 145 -43.13 3.81 5.40
C ILE A 145 -44.23 2.91 4.83
N ARG A 146 -43.88 1.93 3.99
CA ARG A 146 -44.84 0.99 3.41
C ARG A 146 -45.48 0.09 4.48
N ALA A 147 -44.70 -0.40 5.45
CA ALA A 147 -45.20 -1.19 6.57
C ALA A 147 -46.19 -0.38 7.42
N ARG A 148 -45.84 0.86 7.80
CA ARG A 148 -46.72 1.76 8.56
C ARG A 148 -48.03 2.09 7.82
N ARG A 149 -47.97 2.27 6.49
CA ARG A 149 -49.19 2.48 5.67
C ARG A 149 -50.10 1.25 5.67
N LYS A 150 -49.53 0.04 5.67
CA LYS A 150 -50.29 -1.21 5.68
C LYS A 150 -51.01 -1.42 7.02
N GLU A 151 -50.36 -1.10 8.14
CA GLU A 151 -50.96 -1.14 9.47
C GLU A 151 -52.13 -0.15 9.62
N ARG A 152 -51.97 1.10 9.18
CA ARG A 152 -53.07 2.09 9.24
C ARG A 152 -54.30 1.71 8.42
N LYS A 153 -54.13 1.02 7.28
CA LYS A 153 -55.26 0.52 6.48
C LYS A 153 -56.02 -0.60 7.18
N MET A 154 -55.34 -1.46 7.95
CA MET A 154 -56.01 -2.54 8.68
C MET A 154 -56.82 -2.04 9.88
N ILE A 155 -56.41 -0.93 10.51
CA ILE A 155 -57.15 -0.34 11.65
C ILE A 155 -58.47 0.30 11.20
N LYS A 156 -58.59 0.76 9.95
CA LYS A 156 -59.82 1.41 9.42
C LYS A 156 -60.91 0.43 8.97
N ILE A 157 -60.63 -0.87 8.91
CA ILE A 157 -61.56 -1.91 8.42
C ILE A 157 -62.18 -2.69 9.60
N ARG A 158 -61.80 -2.35 10.83
CA ARG A 158 -62.35 -2.90 12.07
C ARG A 158 -63.24 -1.87 12.74
#